data_AF-A0A2H5YPA3-F1
#
_entry.id   AF-A0A2H5YPA3-F1
#
_cell.length_a   1.000
_cell.length_b   1.000
_cell.length_c   1.000
_cell.angle_alpha   90.00
_cell.angle_beta   90.00
_cell.angle_gamma   90.00
#
_symmetry.space_group_name_H-M   'P 1'
#
loop_
_entity.id
_entity.type
_entity.pdbx_description
1 polymer ?
#
loop_
_entity_poly.entity_id
_entity_poly.type
_entity_poly.pdbx_seq_one_letter_code
_entity_poly.pdbx_strand_id
1 'polypeptide(L)'
;MGRAWSFGRWSRALLTILVAMAASLGTSRLASVSAAPSIVYFPQTGHHVSEPFLSYWFRHGGIRIFGYPISEPLTDAASGLTVQYFERARFEHHPGCGDSCDVMLTRVGTLLTEGRTEPAFLPLALDPVSATTPDRRYFPETGHTLAYGFKRFWEQNGGLAIFGFPISEELSEIDAATGRAFTVQYFERARFEWHPELAGTPYEVQLGLLGAALAYRDRIDTLPVARQEWVADYSPDQFQRAFRMPILMYHQVGEPAGRYRIPLWKFEQQLDWLLAHGYTPITMTQMFDALLRGGPLPERPVAITFDDGSPGQWQAAMALNARGMVATFFVVPGRGGLSPEQIRALAEQGHEIGSHSLTHPNLRFVSDEQLWAEVSLSKARLEQITGRTVRYFAYPGGEYDARVIAAVQAAGYDGALAAWGGTGCSPERRWAEPRVEISGLISLEQFAWYVEQF
;
A
#
# COMPACT_ATOMS: atom_id res chain seq x y z
N MET A 1 54.43 -42.52 34.76
CA MET A 1 53.08 -42.24 35.31
C MET A 1 52.09 -43.04 34.48
N GLY A 2 51.53 -44.09 35.06
CA GLY A 2 50.07 -44.15 35.28
C GLY A 2 49.38 -44.71 34.04
N ARG A 3 49.31 -46.04 33.91
CA ARG A 3 48.15 -46.89 34.28
C ARG A 3 46.91 -46.56 33.45
N ALA A 4 46.11 -47.50 32.99
CA ALA A 4 46.15 -48.95 32.83
C ALA A 4 44.85 -49.25 32.06
N TRP A 5 44.88 -50.06 31.00
CA TRP A 5 44.21 -51.38 30.91
C TRP A 5 42.66 -51.29 30.80
N SER A 6 41.97 -52.03 29.94
CA SER A 6 42.09 -53.46 29.66
C SER A 6 41.35 -53.81 28.35
N PHE A 7 41.89 -54.69 27.50
CA PHE A 7 41.47 -56.11 27.31
C PHE A 7 39.95 -56.31 27.25
N GLY A 8 39.37 -57.10 26.35
CA GLY A 8 39.84 -58.10 25.40
C GLY A 8 38.56 -58.71 24.81
N ARG A 9 38.48 -58.85 23.50
CA ARG A 9 38.73 -60.07 22.73
C ARG A 9 37.51 -61.01 22.54
N TRP A 10 37.12 -61.15 21.25
CA TRP A 10 36.67 -62.38 20.53
C TRP A 10 35.30 -62.96 20.96
N SER A 11 34.38 -63.45 20.12
CA SER A 11 34.27 -63.70 18.67
C SER A 11 32.92 -64.40 18.38
N ARG A 12 32.38 -64.27 17.15
CA ARG A 12 31.33 -65.09 16.46
C ARG A 12 29.88 -64.90 16.97
N ALA A 13 28.80 -64.84 16.17
CA ALA A 13 28.55 -64.87 14.74
C ALA A 13 27.06 -64.48 14.49
N LEU A 14 26.73 -64.16 13.22
CA LEU A 14 25.43 -64.23 12.53
C LEU A 14 24.39 -63.10 12.71
N LEU A 15 24.30 -62.32 11.63
CA LEU A 15 23.09 -62.10 10.82
C LEU A 15 21.98 -61.20 11.39
N THR A 16 22.04 -59.90 11.09
CA THR A 16 20.94 -59.20 10.42
C THR A 16 21.48 -57.94 9.71
N ILE A 17 21.29 -57.86 8.39
CA ILE A 17 21.53 -56.65 7.61
C ILE A 17 20.31 -55.75 7.77
N LEU A 18 20.49 -54.56 8.34
CA LEU A 18 19.62 -53.42 8.11
C LEU A 18 20.52 -52.18 7.99
N VAL A 19 20.70 -51.73 6.75
CA VAL A 19 21.42 -50.52 6.38
C VAL A 19 20.61 -49.33 6.88
N ALA A 20 21.07 -48.68 7.95
CA ALA A 20 20.66 -47.32 8.28
C ALA A 20 21.71 -46.36 7.71
N MET A 21 21.39 -45.73 6.57
CA MET A 21 22.13 -44.56 6.10
C MET A 21 21.95 -43.44 7.12
N ALA A 22 23.03 -43.08 7.80
CA ALA A 22 23.13 -41.84 8.55
C ALA A 22 23.15 -40.68 7.53
N ALA A 23 21.97 -40.11 7.25
CA ALA A 23 21.89 -38.81 6.63
C ALA A 23 22.44 -37.78 7.63
N SER A 24 23.54 -37.16 7.24
CA SER A 24 24.07 -35.94 7.85
C SER A 24 23.00 -34.85 7.76
N LEU A 25 22.23 -34.70 8.84
CA LEU A 25 21.40 -33.53 9.07
C LEU A 25 22.35 -32.36 9.33
N GLY A 26 22.79 -31.73 8.23
CA GLY A 26 23.24 -30.36 8.27
C GLY A 26 22.10 -29.55 8.85
N THR A 27 22.28 -29.06 10.07
CA THR A 27 21.38 -28.08 10.65
C THR A 27 21.52 -26.81 9.82
N SER A 28 20.64 -26.67 8.84
CA SER A 28 20.32 -25.37 8.26
C SER A 28 19.91 -24.49 9.42
N ARG A 29 20.82 -23.60 9.84
CA ARG A 29 20.46 -22.44 10.67
C ARG A 29 19.40 -21.70 9.87
N LEU A 30 18.15 -21.85 10.27
CA LEU A 30 17.11 -20.90 9.91
C LEU A 30 17.68 -19.53 10.28
N ALA A 31 17.92 -18.69 9.27
CA ALA A 31 18.28 -17.30 9.50
C ALA A 31 17.21 -16.74 10.44
N SER A 32 17.64 -16.24 11.60
CA SER A 32 16.77 -15.48 12.49
C SER A 32 16.17 -14.34 11.67
N VAL A 33 14.85 -14.28 11.56
CA VAL A 33 14.15 -13.08 11.13
C VAL A 33 14.63 -11.97 12.06
N SER A 34 15.50 -11.09 11.58
CA SER A 34 15.97 -9.95 12.36
C SER A 34 14.75 -9.10 12.67
N ALA A 35 14.44 -8.89 13.94
CA ALA A 35 13.47 -7.87 14.31
C ALA A 35 13.91 -6.53 13.67
N ALA A 36 12.96 -5.76 13.16
CA ALA A 36 13.24 -4.43 12.64
C ALA A 36 13.93 -3.59 13.74
N PRO A 37 14.89 -2.73 13.40
CA PRO A 37 15.58 -1.93 14.39
C PRO A 37 14.61 -0.98 15.11
N SER A 38 14.73 -0.84 16.43
CA SER A 38 13.89 0.08 17.24
C SER A 38 14.37 1.54 17.20
N ILE A 39 15.51 1.79 16.54
CA ILE A 39 16.07 3.10 16.27
C ILE A 39 16.91 3.04 14.99
N VAL A 40 16.85 4.08 14.18
CA VAL A 40 17.67 4.24 12.98
C VAL A 40 18.21 5.66 12.88
N TYR A 41 19.33 5.82 12.19
CA TYR A 41 19.94 7.11 11.88
C TYR A 41 19.68 7.48 10.43
N PHE A 42 19.31 8.72 10.14
CA PHE A 42 19.12 9.21 8.77
C PHE A 42 20.32 10.06 8.35
N PRO A 43 21.29 9.54 7.56
CA PRO A 43 22.48 10.29 7.18
C PRO A 43 22.19 11.56 6.38
N GLN A 44 21.02 11.65 5.74
CA GLN A 44 20.60 12.78 4.92
C GLN A 44 20.43 14.06 5.74
N THR A 45 19.95 13.93 6.98
CA THR A 45 19.70 15.07 7.87
C THR A 45 20.53 14.99 9.16
N GLY A 46 21.10 13.83 9.45
CA GLY A 46 21.92 13.57 10.62
C GLY A 46 21.13 13.44 11.91
N HIS A 47 19.94 12.85 11.85
CA HIS A 47 19.07 12.66 13.02
C HIS A 47 18.61 11.21 13.16
N HIS A 48 18.30 10.82 14.39
CA HIS A 48 17.78 9.50 14.73
C HIS A 48 16.25 9.51 14.78
N VAL A 49 15.63 8.36 14.52
CA VAL A 49 14.22 8.13 14.85
C VAL A 49 14.14 6.81 15.59
N SER A 50 13.54 6.84 16.79
CA SER A 50 13.29 5.68 17.62
C SER A 50 11.80 5.43 17.82
N GLU A 51 11.45 4.29 18.40
CA GLU A 51 10.08 4.07 18.86
C GLU A 51 9.60 5.12 19.89
N PRO A 52 8.29 5.45 19.91
CA PRO A 52 7.23 4.95 19.03
C PRO A 52 7.13 5.67 17.67
N PHE A 53 7.88 6.75 17.48
CA PHE A 53 7.83 7.56 16.26
C PHE A 53 8.31 6.80 15.03
N LEU A 54 9.26 5.88 15.18
CA LEU A 54 9.78 5.08 14.06
C LEU A 54 8.68 4.21 13.44
N SER A 55 7.97 3.41 14.25
CA SER A 55 6.87 2.59 13.75
C SER A 55 5.73 3.42 13.19
N TYR A 56 5.42 4.57 13.79
CA TYR A 56 4.38 5.45 13.27
C TYR A 56 4.79 6.07 11.92
N TRP A 57 5.97 6.69 11.86
CA TRP A 57 6.53 7.28 10.64
C TRP A 57 6.51 6.28 9.49
N PHE A 58 6.98 5.06 9.76
CA PHE A 58 7.06 3.99 8.78
C PHE A 58 5.69 3.53 8.28
N ARG A 59 4.73 3.30 9.18
CA ARG A 59 3.37 2.82 8.83
C ARG A 59 2.53 3.86 8.10
N HIS A 60 2.79 5.14 8.31
CA HIS A 60 1.91 6.22 7.84
C HIS A 60 2.46 7.03 6.66
N GLY A 61 3.51 6.54 5.98
CA GLY A 61 3.96 7.13 4.72
C GLY A 61 5.44 7.50 4.62
N GLY A 62 6.18 7.36 5.73
CA GLY A 62 7.62 7.59 5.82
C GLY A 62 8.06 8.91 5.20
N ILE A 63 9.14 8.86 4.41
CA ILE A 63 9.73 10.02 3.72
C ILE A 63 8.69 10.74 2.85
N ARG A 64 7.80 10.01 2.17
CA ARG A 64 6.85 10.61 1.22
C ARG A 64 5.85 11.53 1.93
N ILE A 65 5.40 11.14 3.12
CA ILE A 65 4.37 11.89 3.86
C ILE A 65 4.99 12.84 4.89
N PHE A 66 5.97 12.38 5.66
CA PHE A 66 6.53 13.17 6.76
C PHE A 66 7.89 13.80 6.43
N GLY A 67 8.58 13.28 5.41
CA GLY A 67 9.96 13.66 5.12
C GLY A 67 10.95 13.06 6.12
N TYR A 68 12.17 13.58 6.08
CA TYR A 68 13.25 13.19 6.99
C TYR A 68 13.05 13.77 8.39
N PRO A 69 13.55 13.12 9.45
CA PRO A 69 13.67 13.76 10.76
C PRO A 69 14.63 14.95 10.67
N ILE A 70 14.30 16.04 11.35
CA ILE A 70 15.13 17.25 11.40
C ILE A 70 15.50 17.65 12.83
N SER A 71 15.08 16.87 13.82
CA SER A 71 15.48 17.01 15.22
C SER A 71 15.59 15.62 15.87
N GLU A 72 16.30 15.55 16.99
CA GLU A 72 16.13 14.46 17.95
C GLU A 72 14.76 14.57 18.67
N PRO A 73 14.27 13.47 19.28
CA PRO A 73 13.15 13.54 20.21
C PRO A 73 13.47 14.47 21.39
N LEU A 74 12.55 15.38 21.70
CA LEU A 74 12.70 16.38 22.76
C LEU A 74 11.41 16.53 23.56
N THR A 75 11.52 17.02 24.80
CA THR A 75 10.33 17.35 25.60
C THR A 75 9.82 18.73 25.22
N ASP A 76 8.59 18.81 24.76
CA ASP A 76 7.92 20.06 24.48
C ASP A 76 7.63 20.81 25.78
N ALA A 77 8.14 22.03 25.90
CA ALA A 77 8.04 22.79 27.15
C ALA A 77 6.60 23.19 27.51
N ALA A 78 5.71 23.32 26.53
CA ALA A 78 4.34 23.75 26.74
C ALA A 78 3.41 22.60 27.16
N SER A 79 3.52 21.46 26.48
CA SER A 79 2.66 20.30 26.71
C SER A 79 3.26 19.24 27.64
N GLY A 80 4.59 19.23 27.81
CA GLY A 80 5.32 18.18 28.51
C GLY A 80 5.44 16.87 27.73
N LEU A 81 4.92 16.80 26.50
CA LEU A 81 4.97 15.61 25.67
C LEU A 81 6.36 15.43 25.05
N THR A 82 6.74 14.18 24.81
CA THR A 82 7.87 13.90 23.91
C THR A 82 7.41 14.19 22.49
N VAL A 83 8.19 14.99 21.76
CA VAL A 83 7.90 15.39 20.37
C VAL A 83 9.13 15.23 19.51
N GLN A 84 8.92 15.07 18.20
CA GLN A 84 10.00 15.08 17.22
C GLN A 84 9.56 15.81 15.95
N TYR A 85 10.47 16.59 15.38
CA TYR A 85 10.23 17.34 14.15
C TYR A 85 10.75 16.56 12.95
N PHE A 86 9.91 16.51 11.92
CA PHE A 86 10.23 16.04 10.58
C PHE A 86 10.07 17.21 9.61
N GLU A 87 10.59 17.08 8.39
CA GLU A 87 10.49 18.14 7.38
C GLU A 87 9.06 18.65 7.17
N ARG A 88 8.07 17.74 7.19
CA ARG A 88 6.66 18.04 6.85
C ARG A 88 5.70 17.97 8.03
N ALA A 89 6.13 17.47 9.18
CA ALA A 89 5.25 17.22 10.33
C ALA A 89 5.98 17.34 11.67
N ARG A 90 5.21 17.46 12.76
CA ARG A 90 5.68 17.30 14.14
C ARG A 90 4.86 16.21 14.81
N PHE A 91 5.56 15.22 15.37
CA PHE A 91 4.95 14.08 16.05
C PHE A 91 4.89 14.34 17.55
N GLU A 92 3.85 13.84 18.19
CA GLU A 92 3.60 13.93 19.62
C GLU A 92 3.33 12.53 20.17
N HIS A 93 4.04 12.14 21.21
CA HIS A 93 3.80 10.87 21.91
C HIS A 93 2.84 11.10 23.08
N HIS A 94 1.69 10.44 23.04
CA HIS A 94 0.60 10.54 24.02
C HIS A 94 0.47 9.22 24.81
N PRO A 95 1.28 9.02 25.87
CA PRO A 95 1.30 7.74 26.58
C PRO A 95 -0.05 7.46 27.26
N GLY A 96 -0.55 6.22 27.10
CA GLY A 96 -1.67 5.70 27.89
C GLY A 96 -3.06 5.82 27.27
N CYS A 97 -3.19 6.25 26.01
CA CYS A 97 -4.47 6.32 25.32
C CYS A 97 -4.76 5.12 24.38
N GLY A 98 -3.81 4.18 24.27
CA GLY A 98 -3.91 2.95 23.46
C GLY A 98 -3.27 3.10 22.06
N ASP A 99 -3.20 1.99 21.31
CA ASP A 99 -2.48 1.93 20.02
C ASP A 99 -2.96 2.96 18.97
N SER A 100 -4.21 3.41 19.05
CA SER A 100 -4.82 4.30 18.07
C SER A 100 -4.47 5.79 18.24
N CYS A 101 -3.86 6.19 19.36
CA CYS A 101 -3.48 7.57 19.62
C CYS A 101 -2.12 7.72 20.31
N ASP A 102 -1.34 6.63 20.43
CA ASP A 102 0.00 6.63 21.00
C ASP A 102 0.91 7.69 20.34
N VAL A 103 0.83 7.83 19.01
CA VAL A 103 1.46 8.93 18.27
C VAL A 103 0.41 9.74 17.54
N MET A 104 0.41 11.05 17.78
CA MET A 104 -0.45 12.02 17.11
C MET A 104 0.38 13.06 16.36
N LEU A 105 -0.23 13.66 15.34
CA LEU A 105 0.35 14.73 14.56
C LEU A 105 -0.15 16.09 15.04
N THR A 106 0.78 16.98 15.35
CA THR A 106 0.49 18.38 15.63
C THR A 106 -0.27 19.00 14.47
N ARG A 107 -1.27 19.85 14.76
CA ARG A 107 -1.98 20.65 13.75
C ARG A 107 -1.12 21.81 13.22
N VAL A 108 0.01 21.46 12.59
CA VAL A 108 1.02 22.42 12.13
C VAL A 108 0.47 23.41 11.11
N GLY A 109 -0.47 23.00 10.27
CA GLY A 109 -1.15 23.88 9.32
C GLY A 109 -2.01 24.92 10.01
N THR A 110 -2.82 24.50 11.00
CA THR A 110 -3.60 25.44 11.82
C THR A 110 -2.70 26.43 12.55
N LEU A 111 -1.61 25.96 13.17
CA LEU A 111 -0.69 26.80 13.93
C LEU A 111 0.07 27.82 13.07
N LEU A 112 0.45 27.47 11.84
CA LEU A 112 1.22 28.34 10.96
C LEU A 112 0.37 29.27 10.11
N THR A 113 -0.94 29.03 10.03
CA THR A 113 -1.90 29.87 9.30
C THR A 113 -2.80 30.69 10.22
N GLU A 114 -2.56 30.65 11.53
CA GLU A 114 -3.28 31.46 12.50
C GLU A 114 -3.23 32.95 12.12
N GLY A 115 -4.40 33.57 11.98
CA GLY A 115 -4.53 34.98 11.59
C GLY A 115 -4.56 35.26 10.09
N ARG A 116 -4.45 34.24 9.23
CA ARG A 116 -4.73 34.40 7.79
C ARG A 116 -6.19 34.76 7.56
N THR A 117 -6.43 35.71 6.67
CA THR A 117 -7.76 36.30 6.40
C THR A 117 -8.06 36.45 4.92
N GLU A 118 -7.19 35.92 4.06
CA GLU A 118 -7.43 35.88 2.62
C GLU A 118 -8.67 35.04 2.32
N PRO A 119 -9.40 35.33 1.22
CA PRO A 119 -10.66 34.65 0.90
C PRO A 119 -10.60 33.12 0.93
N ALA A 120 -9.45 32.53 0.59
CA ALA A 120 -9.27 31.08 0.63
C ALA A 120 -9.38 30.48 2.05
N PHE A 121 -9.06 31.22 3.11
CA PHE A 121 -9.13 30.75 4.51
C PHE A 121 -10.47 31.07 5.17
N LEU A 122 -11.42 31.66 4.44
CA LEU A 122 -12.75 31.93 4.94
C LEU A 122 -13.67 30.73 4.65
N PRO A 123 -14.50 30.30 5.62
CA PRO A 123 -15.41 29.19 5.42
C PRO A 123 -16.43 29.52 4.33
N LEU A 124 -16.67 28.57 3.43
CA LEU A 124 -17.73 28.66 2.44
C LEU A 124 -19.08 28.34 3.08
N ALA A 125 -20.09 29.17 2.82
CA ALA A 125 -21.47 28.88 3.20
C ALA A 125 -22.16 28.06 2.10
N LEU A 126 -21.91 26.75 2.07
CA LEU A 126 -22.50 25.83 1.09
C LEU A 126 -23.51 24.87 1.75
N ASP A 127 -24.55 24.50 0.99
CA ASP A 127 -25.43 23.38 1.37
C ASP A 127 -24.67 22.04 1.20
N PRO A 128 -24.45 21.26 2.28
CA PRO A 128 -23.61 20.07 2.26
C PRO A 128 -24.00 19.02 1.21
N VAL A 129 -25.31 18.88 0.94
CA VAL A 129 -25.84 17.85 0.04
C VAL A 129 -25.53 18.19 -1.42
N SER A 130 -25.68 19.46 -1.80
CA SER A 130 -25.35 19.92 -3.17
C SER A 130 -23.86 20.16 -3.39
N ALA A 131 -23.10 20.36 -2.30
CA ALA A 131 -21.68 20.65 -2.37
C ALA A 131 -20.81 19.40 -2.58
N THR A 132 -21.29 18.21 -2.21
CA THR A 132 -20.54 16.95 -2.36
C THR A 132 -20.88 16.26 -3.69
N THR A 133 -19.87 16.04 -4.52
CA THR A 133 -19.94 15.31 -5.80
C THR A 133 -18.89 14.17 -5.78
N PRO A 134 -18.87 13.27 -6.77
CA PRO A 134 -17.79 12.27 -6.87
C PRO A 134 -16.37 12.88 -6.83
N ASP A 135 -16.22 14.08 -7.41
CA ASP A 135 -14.95 14.78 -7.54
C ASP A 135 -14.67 15.80 -6.43
N ARG A 136 -15.65 16.13 -5.59
CA ARG A 136 -15.52 17.16 -4.55
C ARG A 136 -16.21 16.75 -3.26
N ARG A 137 -15.54 16.95 -2.12
CA ARG A 137 -16.12 16.76 -0.80
C ARG A 137 -16.18 18.09 -0.07
N TYR A 138 -17.31 18.37 0.59
CA TYR A 138 -17.45 19.52 1.50
C TYR A 138 -17.36 19.04 2.96
N PHE A 139 -16.64 19.78 3.78
CA PHE A 139 -16.43 19.49 5.20
C PHE A 139 -17.13 20.55 6.05
N PRO A 140 -18.33 20.27 6.59
CA PRO A 140 -19.07 21.23 7.41
C PRO A 140 -18.34 21.59 8.71
N GLU A 141 -17.38 20.77 9.16
CA GLU A 141 -16.57 21.00 10.35
C GLU A 141 -15.68 22.24 10.23
N THR A 142 -15.24 22.56 9.01
CA THR A 142 -14.38 23.71 8.73
C THR A 142 -14.97 24.68 7.71
N GLY A 143 -16.03 24.28 7.00
CA GLY A 143 -16.62 25.07 5.93
C GLY A 143 -15.82 25.04 4.63
N HIS A 144 -14.92 24.08 4.46
CA HIS A 144 -14.03 24.02 3.29
C HIS A 144 -14.30 22.82 2.37
N THR A 145 -13.92 22.96 1.10
CA THR A 145 -14.03 21.87 0.13
C THR A 145 -12.67 21.23 -0.17
N LEU A 146 -12.71 20.01 -0.69
CA LEU A 146 -11.56 19.29 -1.20
C LEU A 146 -11.94 18.64 -2.52
N ALA A 147 -11.18 18.88 -3.58
CA ALA A 147 -11.54 18.45 -4.92
C ALA A 147 -10.40 17.71 -5.66
N TYR A 148 -10.79 16.95 -6.69
CA TYR A 148 -9.90 16.37 -7.71
C TYR A 148 -8.63 15.70 -7.16
N GLY A 149 -7.45 16.20 -7.55
CA GLY A 149 -6.15 15.63 -7.21
C GLY A 149 -5.88 15.64 -5.71
N PHE A 150 -6.19 16.75 -5.03
CA PHE A 150 -6.02 16.84 -3.57
C PHE A 150 -6.99 15.95 -2.81
N LYS A 151 -8.24 15.81 -3.27
CA LYS A 151 -9.20 14.84 -2.71
C LYS A 151 -8.65 13.42 -2.81
N ARG A 152 -8.23 13.02 -4.01
CA ARG A 152 -7.69 11.68 -4.26
C ARG A 152 -6.46 11.42 -3.40
N PHE A 153 -5.52 12.37 -3.34
CA PHE A 153 -4.32 12.22 -2.52
C PHE A 153 -4.64 12.10 -1.03
N TRP A 154 -5.55 12.93 -0.50
CA TRP A 154 -5.99 12.88 0.90
C TRP A 154 -6.59 11.50 1.23
N GLU A 155 -7.53 11.02 0.41
CA GLU A 155 -8.21 9.73 0.60
C GLU A 155 -7.23 8.55 0.56
N GLN A 156 -6.23 8.62 -0.33
CA GLN A 156 -5.25 7.54 -0.52
C GLN A 156 -4.09 7.55 0.48
N ASN A 157 -3.85 8.67 1.17
CA ASN A 157 -2.67 8.85 2.03
C ASN A 157 -3.00 9.03 3.52
N GLY A 158 -4.12 8.47 3.98
CA GLY A 158 -4.48 8.40 5.40
C GLY A 158 -5.49 9.47 5.87
N GLY A 159 -5.93 10.33 4.97
CA GLY A 159 -7.07 11.22 5.15
C GLY A 159 -7.07 12.01 6.45
N LEU A 160 -8.17 11.92 7.19
CA LEU A 160 -8.42 12.71 8.39
C LEU A 160 -7.36 12.48 9.48
N ALA A 161 -6.91 11.22 9.64
CA ALA A 161 -5.94 10.86 10.67
C ALA A 161 -4.57 11.50 10.43
N ILE A 162 -4.16 11.62 9.16
CA ILE A 162 -2.83 12.13 8.79
C ILE A 162 -2.86 13.63 8.52
N PHE A 163 -3.83 14.11 7.75
CA PHE A 163 -3.83 15.50 7.27
C PHE A 163 -4.79 16.40 8.05
N GLY A 164 -5.81 15.84 8.70
CA GLY A 164 -6.92 16.60 9.26
C GLY A 164 -7.88 17.13 8.21
N PHE A 165 -8.75 18.04 8.63
CA PHE A 165 -9.69 18.73 7.75
C PHE A 165 -8.98 19.78 6.86
N PRO A 166 -9.48 20.06 5.65
CA PRO A 166 -9.08 21.27 4.92
C PRO A 166 -9.45 22.50 5.72
N ILE A 167 -8.55 23.49 5.77
CA ILE A 167 -8.73 24.79 6.47
C ILE A 167 -8.57 25.98 5.52
N SER A 168 -8.44 25.69 4.22
CA SER A 168 -8.50 26.67 3.15
C SER A 168 -9.12 26.03 1.91
N GLU A 169 -9.56 26.85 0.96
CA GLU A 169 -9.70 26.44 -0.43
C GLU A 169 -8.34 26.39 -1.14
N GLU A 170 -8.31 25.86 -2.36
CA GLU A 170 -7.14 25.94 -3.22
C GLU A 170 -6.78 27.41 -3.51
N LEU A 171 -5.51 27.75 -3.33
CA LEU A 171 -4.97 29.07 -3.61
C LEU A 171 -3.63 28.98 -4.34
N SER A 172 -3.20 30.09 -4.94
CA SER A 172 -1.88 30.17 -5.57
C SER A 172 -0.88 30.79 -4.60
N GLU A 173 0.24 30.11 -4.37
CA GLU A 173 1.38 30.64 -3.62
C GLU A 173 2.64 30.64 -4.51
N ILE A 174 3.48 31.66 -4.35
CA ILE A 174 4.74 31.78 -5.07
C ILE A 174 5.85 31.23 -4.19
N ASP A 175 6.58 30.25 -4.70
CA ASP A 175 7.79 29.78 -4.05
C ASP A 175 8.87 30.87 -4.10
N ALA A 176 9.34 31.26 -2.91
CA ALA A 176 10.27 32.39 -2.78
C ALA A 176 11.66 32.10 -3.37
N ALA A 177 12.04 30.83 -3.52
CA ALA A 177 13.37 30.44 -4.01
C ALA A 177 13.41 30.37 -5.55
N THR A 178 12.32 29.95 -6.18
CA THR A 178 12.23 29.68 -7.62
C THR A 178 11.38 30.71 -8.36
N GLY A 179 10.55 31.47 -7.65
CA GLY A 179 9.57 32.40 -8.22
C GLY A 179 8.39 31.71 -8.92
N ARG A 180 8.30 30.37 -8.83
CA ARG A 180 7.24 29.59 -9.47
C ARG A 180 5.98 29.62 -8.61
N ALA A 181 4.83 29.81 -9.26
CA ALA A 181 3.53 29.68 -8.61
C ALA A 181 3.11 28.21 -8.51
N PHE A 182 2.62 27.81 -7.35
CA PHE A 182 2.04 26.50 -7.06
C PHE A 182 0.59 26.67 -6.66
N THR A 183 -0.27 25.74 -7.10
CA THR A 183 -1.59 25.57 -6.48
C THR A 183 -1.38 24.80 -5.19
N VAL A 184 -1.84 25.37 -4.09
CA VAL A 184 -1.71 24.78 -2.76
C VAL A 184 -3.04 24.76 -2.04
N GLN A 185 -3.18 23.89 -1.05
CA GLN A 185 -4.30 23.89 -0.12
C GLN A 185 -3.82 23.51 1.28
N TYR A 186 -4.34 24.19 2.29
CA TYR A 186 -3.98 23.95 3.68
C TYR A 186 -4.99 23.03 4.36
N PHE A 187 -4.44 22.16 5.20
CA PHE A 187 -5.14 21.26 6.09
C PHE A 187 -4.66 21.50 7.51
N GLU A 188 -5.37 20.99 8.51
CA GLU A 188 -4.95 21.16 9.91
C GLU A 188 -3.50 20.74 10.16
N ARG A 189 -3.02 19.68 9.49
CA ARG A 189 -1.68 19.07 9.73
C ARG A 189 -0.74 19.12 8.53
N ALA A 190 -1.15 19.70 7.40
CA ALA A 190 -0.37 19.65 6.17
C ALA A 190 -0.69 20.81 5.22
N ARG A 191 0.21 21.03 4.25
CA ARG A 191 -0.06 21.84 3.05
C ARG A 191 0.20 20.96 1.83
N PHE A 192 -0.79 20.82 0.96
CA PHE A 192 -0.61 20.11 -0.30
C PHE A 192 -0.14 21.07 -1.38
N GLU A 193 0.69 20.58 -2.29
CA GLU A 193 1.27 21.31 -3.40
C GLU A 193 1.06 20.51 -4.68
N TRP A 194 0.50 21.16 -5.70
CA TRP A 194 0.21 20.54 -6.99
C TRP A 194 1.38 20.68 -7.96
N HIS A 195 1.83 19.54 -8.51
CA HIS A 195 2.92 19.44 -9.48
C HIS A 195 2.42 18.85 -10.81
N PRO A 196 1.85 19.67 -11.71
CA PRO A 196 1.25 19.19 -12.97
C PRO A 196 2.27 18.51 -13.90
N GLU A 197 3.55 18.85 -13.79
CA GLU A 197 4.64 18.21 -14.53
C GLU A 197 4.90 16.76 -14.10
N LEU A 198 4.36 16.35 -12.94
CA LEU A 198 4.45 15.00 -12.39
C LEU A 198 3.11 14.25 -12.49
N ALA A 199 2.20 14.71 -13.35
CA ALA A 199 0.87 14.15 -13.51
C ALA A 199 0.91 12.64 -13.78
N GLY A 200 0.02 11.91 -13.10
CA GLY A 200 -0.04 10.44 -13.18
C GLY A 200 1.05 9.70 -12.41
N THR A 201 1.94 10.40 -11.69
CA THR A 201 2.91 9.80 -10.76
C THR A 201 2.46 9.95 -9.31
N PRO A 202 3.01 9.16 -8.36
CA PRO A 202 2.77 9.36 -6.93
C PRO A 202 3.26 10.71 -6.37
N TYR A 203 3.98 11.51 -7.17
CA TYR A 203 4.57 12.80 -6.79
C TYR A 203 3.81 14.00 -7.38
N GLU A 204 2.69 13.72 -8.05
CA GLU A 204 1.78 14.72 -8.59
C GLU A 204 1.26 15.70 -7.50
N VAL A 205 1.04 15.18 -6.29
CA VAL A 205 0.80 15.98 -5.09
C VAL A 205 1.97 15.77 -4.13
N GLN A 206 2.55 16.87 -3.67
CA GLN A 206 3.59 16.87 -2.65
C GLN A 206 3.15 17.64 -1.41
N LEU A 207 3.90 17.46 -0.33
CA LEU A 207 3.62 18.05 0.96
C LEU A 207 4.66 19.12 1.27
N GLY A 208 4.17 20.31 1.61
CA GLY A 208 4.99 21.44 2.02
C GLY A 208 5.72 21.18 3.34
N LEU A 209 6.83 21.88 3.52
CA LEU A 209 7.76 21.69 4.65
C LEU A 209 7.28 22.38 5.94
N LEU A 210 6.02 22.16 6.32
CA LEU A 210 5.42 22.82 7.48
C LEU A 210 6.08 22.40 8.81
N GLY A 211 6.64 21.20 8.89
CA GLY A 211 7.40 20.77 10.07
C GLY A 211 8.71 21.55 10.23
N ALA A 212 9.43 21.80 9.14
CA ALA A 212 10.61 22.66 9.13
C ALA A 212 10.26 24.13 9.46
N ALA A 213 9.16 24.65 8.90
CA ALA A 213 8.68 25.99 9.22
C ALA A 213 8.32 26.14 10.71
N LEU A 214 7.68 25.10 11.28
CA LEU A 214 7.36 25.07 12.71
C LEU A 214 8.63 24.99 13.58
N ALA A 215 9.59 24.14 13.22
CA ALA A 215 10.87 24.03 13.92
C ALA A 215 11.62 25.37 13.95
N TYR A 216 11.61 26.11 12.83
CA TYR A 216 12.18 27.45 12.76
C TYR A 216 11.47 28.45 13.67
N ARG A 217 10.13 28.47 13.64
CA ARG A 217 9.30 29.32 14.51
C ARG A 217 9.59 29.06 15.99
N ASP A 218 9.68 27.78 16.36
CA ASP A 218 9.84 27.31 17.74
C ASP A 218 11.32 27.27 18.18
N ARG A 219 12.25 27.66 17.29
CA ARG A 219 13.71 27.73 17.53
C ARG A 219 14.30 26.39 17.99
N ILE A 220 13.85 25.31 17.36
CA ILE A 220 14.38 23.97 17.59
C ILE A 220 15.77 23.85 16.99
N ASP A 221 16.68 23.17 17.69
CA ASP A 221 17.99 22.82 17.14
C ASP A 221 17.83 21.71 16.11
N THR A 222 18.14 22.03 14.85
CA THR A 222 18.08 21.10 13.72
C THR A 222 19.46 20.70 13.21
N LEU A 223 20.53 21.03 13.95
CA LEU A 223 21.88 20.66 13.56
C LEU A 223 22.05 19.13 13.60
N PRO A 224 22.77 18.54 12.62
CA PRO A 224 23.07 17.11 12.62
C PRO A 224 23.73 16.66 13.93
N VAL A 225 23.24 15.55 14.49
CA VAL A 225 23.88 14.87 15.62
C VAL A 225 24.80 13.75 15.13
N ALA A 226 25.79 13.41 15.94
CA ALA A 226 26.69 12.30 15.61
C ALA A 226 25.93 10.97 15.62
N ARG A 227 26.12 10.17 14.58
CA ARG A 227 25.61 8.80 14.55
C ARG A 227 26.16 8.00 15.72
N GLN A 228 25.26 7.37 16.48
CA GLN A 228 25.62 6.39 17.51
C GLN A 228 26.12 5.09 16.85
N GLU A 229 27.26 4.55 17.31
CA GLU A 229 27.95 3.42 16.65
C GLU A 229 27.09 2.16 16.51
N TRP A 230 26.22 1.89 17.50
CA TRP A 230 25.35 0.73 17.54
C TRP A 230 24.04 0.92 16.74
N VAL A 231 23.78 2.13 16.23
CA VAL A 231 22.59 2.44 15.45
C VAL A 231 22.91 2.31 13.96
N ALA A 232 22.06 1.58 13.25
CA ALA A 232 22.18 1.40 11.81
C ALA A 232 21.66 2.65 11.06
N ASP A 233 22.26 2.93 9.91
CA ASP A 233 21.72 3.92 8.97
C ASP A 233 20.39 3.40 8.42
N TYR A 234 19.37 4.24 8.36
CA TYR A 234 18.09 3.95 7.76
C TYR A 234 18.30 3.44 6.32
N SER A 235 17.81 2.23 6.07
CA SER A 235 17.60 1.71 4.73
C SER A 235 16.14 1.25 4.61
N PRO A 236 15.45 1.53 3.49
CA PRO A 236 14.12 0.97 3.23
C PRO A 236 14.05 -0.54 3.42
N ASP A 237 15.14 -1.27 3.18
CA ASP A 237 15.21 -2.74 3.27
C ASP A 237 15.27 -3.25 4.72
N GLN A 238 15.66 -2.42 5.68
CA GLN A 238 15.76 -2.81 7.10
C GLN A 238 14.40 -2.98 7.78
N PHE A 239 13.36 -2.43 7.16
CA PHE A 239 11.99 -2.54 7.61
C PHE A 239 11.25 -3.35 6.56
N GLN A 240 11.32 -4.68 6.65
CA GLN A 240 10.53 -5.54 5.78
C GLN A 240 9.05 -5.17 5.96
N ARG A 241 8.47 -4.58 4.92
CA ARG A 241 7.04 -4.26 4.86
C ARG A 241 6.26 -5.53 4.64
N ALA A 242 6.15 -6.35 5.66
CA ALA A 242 5.26 -7.50 5.64
C ALA A 242 3.99 -7.14 6.39
N PHE A 243 2.84 -7.23 5.72
CA PHE A 243 1.54 -7.06 6.36
C PHE A 243 0.61 -8.17 5.90
N ARG A 244 -0.45 -8.40 6.67
CA ARG A 244 -1.54 -9.30 6.29
C ARG A 244 -2.67 -8.48 5.71
N MET A 245 -3.10 -8.84 4.52
CA MET A 245 -4.20 -8.19 3.83
C MET A 245 -4.86 -9.16 2.84
N PRO A 246 -6.19 -9.36 2.91
CA PRO A 246 -6.89 -10.21 1.96
C PRO A 246 -6.85 -9.62 0.54
N ILE A 247 -6.34 -10.42 -0.41
CA ILE A 247 -6.44 -10.18 -1.85
C ILE A 247 -7.43 -11.18 -2.42
N LEU A 248 -8.68 -10.77 -2.56
CA LEU A 248 -9.80 -11.59 -2.98
C LEU A 248 -9.75 -11.80 -4.50
N MET A 249 -9.80 -13.05 -4.95
CA MET A 249 -9.76 -13.43 -6.37
C MET A 249 -11.13 -13.94 -6.81
N TYR A 250 -11.85 -13.09 -7.52
CA TYR A 250 -13.08 -13.41 -8.22
C TYR A 250 -12.81 -13.70 -9.71
N HIS A 251 -13.74 -14.38 -10.36
CA HIS A 251 -13.68 -14.66 -11.80
C HIS A 251 -14.98 -14.19 -12.46
N GLN A 252 -15.95 -15.09 -12.66
CA GLN A 252 -17.21 -14.77 -13.32
C GLN A 252 -18.25 -14.28 -12.32
N VAL A 253 -19.03 -13.28 -12.72
CA VAL A 253 -20.24 -12.87 -12.02
C VAL A 253 -21.46 -13.24 -12.87
N GLY A 254 -22.36 -14.05 -12.31
CA GLY A 254 -23.50 -14.59 -13.01
C GLY A 254 -24.02 -15.89 -12.40
N GLU A 255 -24.99 -16.51 -13.07
CA GLU A 255 -25.67 -17.73 -12.60
C GLU A 255 -25.34 -18.94 -13.50
N PRO A 256 -25.46 -20.19 -13.00
CA PRO A 256 -25.60 -20.55 -11.58
C PRO A 256 -24.29 -20.41 -10.79
N ALA A 257 -24.36 -20.35 -9.46
CA ALA A 257 -23.17 -20.39 -8.61
C ALA A 257 -22.27 -21.61 -8.90
N GLY A 258 -20.97 -21.39 -8.91
CA GLY A 258 -19.95 -22.41 -9.16
C GLY A 258 -18.58 -22.01 -8.62
N ARG A 259 -17.58 -22.87 -8.82
CA ARG A 259 -16.22 -22.63 -8.30
C ARG A 259 -15.64 -21.28 -8.73
N TYR A 260 -15.78 -20.91 -10.01
CA TYR A 260 -15.29 -19.65 -10.57
C TYR A 260 -16.43 -18.70 -10.96
N ARG A 261 -17.63 -18.90 -10.42
CA ARG A 261 -18.80 -18.08 -10.76
C ARG A 261 -19.62 -17.76 -9.52
N ILE A 262 -19.78 -16.47 -9.23
CA ILE A 262 -20.62 -16.00 -8.13
C ILE A 262 -21.85 -15.25 -8.67
N PRO A 263 -23.06 -15.52 -8.15
CA PRO A 263 -24.22 -14.69 -8.45
C PRO A 263 -24.04 -13.24 -8.02
N LEU A 264 -24.55 -12.28 -8.79
CA LEU A 264 -24.41 -10.85 -8.48
C LEU A 264 -24.94 -10.51 -7.08
N TRP A 265 -26.13 -11.00 -6.72
CA TRP A 265 -26.72 -10.75 -5.41
C TRP A 265 -25.85 -11.27 -4.25
N LYS A 266 -25.10 -12.34 -4.48
CA LYS A 266 -24.21 -12.93 -3.47
C LYS A 266 -22.90 -12.17 -3.36
N PHE A 267 -22.38 -11.69 -4.48
CA PHE A 267 -21.25 -10.76 -4.50
C PHE A 267 -21.61 -9.45 -3.77
N GLU A 268 -22.79 -8.89 -4.02
CA GLU A 268 -23.28 -7.70 -3.31
C GLU A 268 -23.35 -7.91 -1.79
N GLN A 269 -23.83 -9.07 -1.32
CA GLN A 269 -23.81 -9.42 0.11
C GLN A 269 -22.40 -9.43 0.69
N GLN A 270 -21.40 -9.89 -0.06
CA GLN A 270 -20.00 -9.88 0.38
C GLN A 270 -19.44 -8.46 0.45
N LEU A 271 -19.80 -7.59 -0.50
CA LEU A 271 -19.42 -6.17 -0.45
C LEU A 271 -20.02 -5.45 0.76
N ASP A 272 -21.32 -5.66 1.01
CA ASP A 272 -22.01 -5.06 2.15
C ASP A 272 -21.42 -5.53 3.48
N TRP A 273 -21.06 -6.81 3.56
CA TRP A 273 -20.39 -7.37 4.73
C TRP A 273 -19.02 -6.71 4.97
N LEU A 274 -18.20 -6.54 3.93
CA LEU A 274 -16.88 -5.89 4.06
C LEU A 274 -17.01 -4.47 4.64
N LEU A 275 -17.94 -3.67 4.10
CA LEU A 275 -18.16 -2.31 4.59
C LEU A 275 -18.68 -2.28 6.02
N ALA A 276 -19.64 -3.15 6.36
CA ALA A 276 -20.19 -3.24 7.70
C ALA A 276 -19.13 -3.63 8.77
N HIS A 277 -18.04 -4.27 8.36
CA HIS A 277 -16.94 -4.70 9.23
C HIS A 277 -15.71 -3.80 9.10
N GLY A 278 -15.85 -2.62 8.49
CA GLY A 278 -14.81 -1.59 8.44
C GLY A 278 -13.68 -1.86 7.46
N TYR A 279 -13.85 -2.79 6.51
CA TYR A 279 -12.84 -3.02 5.48
C TYR A 279 -12.83 -1.89 4.46
N THR A 280 -11.64 -1.40 4.12
CA THR A 280 -11.43 -0.37 3.11
C THR A 280 -10.89 -0.99 1.82
N PRO A 281 -11.65 -0.98 0.71
CA PRO A 281 -11.16 -1.50 -0.57
C PRO A 281 -10.03 -0.65 -1.13
N ILE A 282 -8.96 -1.31 -1.56
CA ILE A 282 -7.83 -0.68 -2.23
C ILE A 282 -7.46 -1.40 -3.52
N THR A 283 -6.78 -0.69 -4.42
CA THR A 283 -6.24 -1.27 -5.65
C THR A 283 -4.89 -1.95 -5.42
N MET A 284 -4.41 -2.71 -6.40
CA MET A 284 -3.08 -3.33 -6.34
C MET A 284 -1.96 -2.28 -6.36
N THR A 285 -2.14 -1.15 -7.07
CA THR A 285 -1.24 0.02 -6.98
C THR A 285 -1.08 0.47 -5.54
N GLN A 286 -2.17 0.66 -4.80
CA GLN A 286 -2.10 1.12 -3.41
C GLN A 286 -1.39 0.09 -2.51
N MET A 287 -1.72 -1.19 -2.68
CA MET A 287 -1.07 -2.28 -1.94
C MET A 287 0.43 -2.34 -2.22
N PHE A 288 0.85 -2.37 -3.49
CA PHE A 288 2.26 -2.47 -3.86
C PHE A 288 3.04 -1.19 -3.58
N ASP A 289 2.43 -0.01 -3.68
CA ASP A 289 3.08 1.23 -3.28
C ASP A 289 3.26 1.27 -1.74
N ALA A 290 2.32 0.75 -0.95
CA ALA A 290 2.55 0.54 0.48
C ALA A 290 3.70 -0.45 0.72
N LEU A 291 3.67 -1.60 0.05
CA LEU A 291 4.64 -2.68 0.20
C LEU A 291 6.07 -2.27 -0.21
N LEU A 292 6.23 -1.62 -1.36
CA LEU A 292 7.52 -1.37 -1.98
C LEU A 292 8.04 0.06 -1.72
N ARG A 293 7.14 1.03 -1.53
CA ARG A 293 7.50 2.46 -1.46
C ARG A 293 7.15 3.11 -0.12
N GLY A 294 6.29 2.48 0.68
CA GLY A 294 6.02 2.92 2.05
C GLY A 294 4.92 3.94 2.16
N GLY A 295 3.90 3.81 1.32
CA GLY A 295 2.64 4.53 1.49
C GLY A 295 1.83 4.00 2.67
N PRO A 296 0.97 4.84 3.26
CA PRO A 296 0.03 4.38 4.29
C PRO A 296 -0.98 3.40 3.67
N LEU A 297 -1.43 2.45 4.47
CA LEU A 297 -2.62 1.66 4.20
C LEU A 297 -3.78 2.19 5.05
N PRO A 298 -5.02 2.17 4.53
CA PRO A 298 -6.18 2.43 5.37
C PRO A 298 -6.32 1.34 6.44
N GLU A 299 -7.15 1.59 7.45
CA GLU A 299 -7.50 0.55 8.42
C GLU A 299 -8.26 -0.59 7.71
N ARG A 300 -7.91 -1.83 8.06
CA ARG A 300 -8.46 -3.07 7.47
C ARG A 300 -8.52 -3.03 5.93
N PRO A 301 -7.37 -2.90 5.24
CA PRO A 301 -7.37 -2.86 3.78
C PRO A 301 -7.84 -4.21 3.20
N VAL A 302 -8.51 -4.18 2.05
CA VAL A 302 -8.87 -5.38 1.26
C VAL A 302 -8.70 -5.10 -0.23
N ALA A 303 -8.09 -6.01 -0.98
CA ALA A 303 -8.02 -5.90 -2.43
C ALA A 303 -9.06 -6.82 -3.05
N ILE A 304 -9.94 -6.25 -3.88
CA ILE A 304 -10.91 -7.01 -4.66
C ILE A 304 -10.33 -7.13 -6.06
N THR A 305 -10.07 -8.36 -6.52
CA THR A 305 -9.50 -8.63 -7.84
C THR A 305 -10.42 -9.53 -8.66
N PHE A 306 -10.46 -9.28 -9.98
CA PHE A 306 -11.19 -10.09 -10.95
C PHE A 306 -10.25 -10.56 -12.05
N ASP A 307 -10.29 -11.85 -12.37
CA ASP A 307 -9.55 -12.42 -13.49
C ASP A 307 -10.46 -12.57 -14.74
N ASP A 308 -9.85 -12.77 -15.91
CA ASP A 308 -10.47 -13.02 -17.22
C ASP A 308 -11.08 -11.83 -17.96
N GLY A 309 -11.65 -10.83 -17.28
CA GLY A 309 -12.43 -9.77 -17.95
C GLY A 309 -13.78 -10.26 -18.50
N SER A 310 -14.46 -11.17 -17.78
CA SER A 310 -15.73 -11.75 -18.23
C SER A 310 -16.88 -10.72 -18.28
N PRO A 311 -17.91 -10.88 -19.14
CA PRO A 311 -18.98 -9.88 -19.30
C PRO A 311 -19.69 -9.47 -18.01
N GLY A 312 -19.90 -10.42 -17.09
CA GLY A 312 -20.56 -10.18 -15.80
C GLY A 312 -19.81 -9.22 -14.86
N GLN A 313 -18.52 -9.01 -15.10
CA GLN A 313 -17.71 -8.09 -14.32
C GLN A 313 -18.12 -6.63 -14.52
N TRP A 314 -18.79 -6.31 -15.62
CA TRP A 314 -19.38 -4.97 -15.80
C TRP A 314 -20.45 -4.70 -14.72
N GLN A 315 -21.33 -5.65 -14.45
CA GLN A 315 -22.33 -5.53 -13.38
C GLN A 315 -21.66 -5.52 -11.99
N ALA A 316 -20.59 -6.30 -11.81
CA ALA A 316 -19.81 -6.28 -10.58
C ALA A 316 -19.20 -4.89 -10.30
N ALA A 317 -18.65 -4.24 -11.32
CA ALA A 317 -18.14 -2.89 -11.23
C ALA A 317 -19.24 -1.88 -10.86
N MET A 318 -20.43 -2.01 -11.44
CA MET A 318 -21.57 -1.15 -11.05
C MET A 318 -21.96 -1.33 -9.59
N ALA A 319 -21.96 -2.58 -9.09
CA ALA A 319 -22.24 -2.88 -7.69
C ALA A 319 -21.17 -2.32 -6.72
N LEU A 320 -19.90 -2.32 -7.14
CA LEU A 320 -18.79 -1.68 -6.42
C LEU A 320 -18.94 -0.15 -6.41
N ASN A 321 -19.21 0.46 -7.56
CA ASN A 321 -19.39 1.91 -7.70
C ASN A 321 -20.56 2.43 -6.84
N ALA A 322 -21.67 1.69 -6.78
CA ALA A 322 -22.81 2.02 -5.93
C ALA A 322 -22.47 2.09 -4.43
N ARG A 323 -21.32 1.52 -4.04
CA ARG A 323 -20.80 1.45 -2.67
C ARG A 323 -19.54 2.30 -2.46
N GLY A 324 -19.10 3.05 -3.48
CA GLY A 324 -17.85 3.81 -3.43
C GLY A 324 -16.60 2.92 -3.31
N MET A 325 -16.67 1.67 -3.76
CA MET A 325 -15.59 0.69 -3.66
C MET A 325 -14.81 0.61 -4.97
N VAL A 326 -13.50 0.35 -4.87
CA VAL A 326 -12.62 0.09 -6.01
C VAL A 326 -12.20 -1.39 -6.08
N ALA A 327 -11.74 -1.81 -7.25
CA ALA A 327 -11.26 -3.17 -7.52
C ALA A 327 -10.20 -3.14 -8.63
N THR A 328 -9.48 -4.25 -8.78
CA THR A 328 -8.51 -4.46 -9.88
C THR A 328 -9.01 -5.55 -10.83
N PHE A 329 -9.10 -5.25 -12.12
CA PHE A 329 -9.54 -6.18 -13.15
C PHE A 329 -8.35 -6.63 -14.00
N PHE A 330 -7.94 -7.89 -13.87
CA PHE A 330 -6.92 -8.53 -14.71
C PHE A 330 -7.57 -9.04 -15.99
N VAL A 331 -7.39 -8.28 -17.08
CA VAL A 331 -8.10 -8.49 -18.34
C VAL A 331 -7.27 -9.29 -19.33
N VAL A 332 -7.93 -10.15 -20.13
CA VAL A 332 -7.36 -10.87 -21.28
C VAL A 332 -7.77 -10.17 -22.58
N PRO A 333 -7.04 -9.15 -23.07
CA PRO A 333 -7.50 -8.29 -24.16
C PRO A 333 -7.63 -8.99 -25.53
N GLY A 334 -7.16 -10.24 -25.67
CA GLY A 334 -7.27 -11.05 -26.88
C GLY A 334 -8.40 -12.09 -26.90
N ARG A 335 -9.12 -12.34 -25.81
CA ARG A 335 -10.20 -13.36 -25.75
C ARG A 335 -11.64 -12.82 -25.79
N GLY A 336 -11.82 -11.50 -25.79
CA GLY A 336 -13.15 -10.88 -25.68
C GLY A 336 -13.71 -10.96 -24.25
N GLY A 337 -14.94 -10.48 -24.05
CA GLY A 337 -15.51 -10.27 -22.71
C GLY A 337 -15.92 -8.81 -22.57
N LEU A 338 -15.30 -8.10 -21.63
CA LEU A 338 -15.41 -6.64 -21.56
C LEU A 338 -14.92 -5.99 -22.86
N SER A 339 -15.71 -5.05 -23.40
CA SER A 339 -15.32 -4.28 -24.58
C SER A 339 -14.20 -3.27 -24.24
N PRO A 340 -13.43 -2.78 -25.23
CA PRO A 340 -12.48 -1.69 -25.01
C PRO A 340 -13.09 -0.46 -24.34
N GLU A 341 -14.34 -0.12 -24.68
CA GLU A 341 -15.08 0.99 -24.08
C GLU A 341 -15.39 0.71 -22.61
N GLN A 342 -15.80 -0.52 -22.27
CA GLN A 342 -16.02 -0.91 -20.88
C GLN A 342 -14.72 -0.91 -20.08
N ILE A 343 -13.62 -1.44 -20.63
CA ILE A 343 -12.30 -1.43 -19.96
C ILE A 343 -11.84 0.00 -19.68
N ARG A 344 -12.00 0.91 -20.65
CA ARG A 344 -11.70 2.34 -20.45
C ARG A 344 -12.59 2.96 -19.38
N ALA A 345 -13.90 2.71 -19.43
CA ALA A 345 -14.85 3.23 -18.45
C ALA A 345 -14.54 2.74 -17.03
N LEU A 346 -14.15 1.47 -16.86
CA LEU A 346 -13.70 0.94 -15.56
C LEU A 346 -12.52 1.76 -15.01
N ALA A 347 -11.51 2.02 -15.84
CA ALA A 347 -10.38 2.85 -15.45
C ALA A 347 -10.81 4.27 -15.08
N GLU A 348 -11.65 4.91 -15.89
CA GLU A 348 -12.19 6.24 -15.64
C GLU A 348 -13.00 6.33 -14.33
N GLN A 349 -13.70 5.25 -13.96
CA GLN A 349 -14.46 5.13 -12.71
C GLN A 349 -13.58 4.84 -11.48
N GLY A 350 -12.25 4.77 -11.64
CA GLY A 350 -11.31 4.60 -10.54
C GLY A 350 -10.95 3.14 -10.23
N HIS A 351 -11.48 2.16 -10.97
CA HIS A 351 -10.97 0.80 -10.90
C HIS A 351 -9.59 0.69 -11.56
N GLU A 352 -8.77 -0.26 -11.10
CA GLU A 352 -7.47 -0.53 -11.69
C GLU A 352 -7.56 -1.61 -12.77
N ILE A 353 -6.85 -1.43 -13.87
CA ILE A 353 -6.75 -2.43 -14.94
C ILE A 353 -5.37 -3.09 -14.85
N GLY A 354 -5.38 -4.41 -14.63
CA GLY A 354 -4.22 -5.28 -14.70
C GLY A 354 -4.24 -6.16 -15.95
N SER A 355 -3.12 -6.82 -16.22
CA SER A 355 -2.97 -7.73 -17.37
C SER A 355 -3.08 -9.19 -16.95
N HIS A 356 -3.77 -10.00 -17.76
CA HIS A 356 -3.92 -11.44 -17.54
C HIS A 356 -3.45 -12.28 -18.73
N SER A 357 -2.33 -11.87 -19.34
CA SER A 357 -1.83 -12.30 -20.67
C SER A 357 -2.76 -11.93 -21.83
N LEU A 358 -2.29 -12.11 -23.06
CA LEU A 358 -3.02 -11.70 -24.25
C LEU A 358 -4.16 -12.69 -24.56
N THR A 359 -3.88 -13.99 -24.51
CA THR A 359 -4.82 -15.05 -24.91
C THR A 359 -5.04 -16.13 -23.86
N HIS A 360 -4.55 -15.92 -22.63
CA HIS A 360 -4.73 -16.83 -21.49
C HIS A 360 -4.18 -18.27 -21.69
N PRO A 361 -2.96 -18.47 -22.24
CA PRO A 361 -2.33 -19.78 -22.22
C PRO A 361 -1.70 -20.06 -20.84
N ASN A 362 -1.39 -21.33 -20.56
CA ASN A 362 -0.45 -21.62 -19.49
C ASN A 362 0.96 -21.22 -19.94
N LEU A 363 1.48 -20.14 -19.37
CA LEU A 363 2.72 -19.49 -19.78
C LEU A 363 3.96 -20.37 -19.59
N ARG A 364 3.90 -21.40 -18.74
CA ARG A 364 5.01 -22.34 -18.52
C ARG A 364 5.30 -23.20 -19.76
N PHE A 365 4.31 -23.39 -20.64
CA PHE A 365 4.39 -24.36 -21.74
C PHE A 365 4.46 -23.73 -23.13
N VAL A 366 4.47 -22.40 -23.25
CA VAL A 366 4.62 -21.71 -24.54
C VAL A 366 6.10 -21.44 -24.86
N SER A 367 6.43 -21.18 -26.13
CA SER A 367 7.78 -20.76 -26.55
C SER A 367 8.16 -19.41 -25.94
N ASP A 368 9.45 -19.05 -25.94
CA ASP A 368 9.91 -17.75 -25.41
C ASP A 368 9.34 -16.56 -26.20
N GLU A 369 9.25 -16.70 -27.53
CA GLU A 369 8.62 -15.71 -28.41
C GLU A 369 7.14 -15.52 -28.06
N GLN A 370 6.41 -16.62 -27.88
CA GLN A 370 5.00 -16.56 -27.50
C GLN A 370 4.84 -16.02 -26.08
N LEU A 371 5.66 -16.43 -25.12
CA LEU A 371 5.67 -15.89 -23.75
C LEU A 371 5.85 -14.37 -23.76
N TRP A 372 6.85 -13.89 -24.50
CA TRP A 372 7.08 -12.45 -24.64
C TRP A 372 5.89 -11.73 -25.27
N ALA A 373 5.32 -12.28 -26.35
CA ALA A 373 4.15 -11.70 -27.01
C ALA A 373 2.92 -11.65 -26.09
N GLU A 374 2.64 -12.73 -25.36
CA GLU A 374 1.53 -12.84 -24.41
C GLU A 374 1.60 -11.79 -23.31
N VAL A 375 2.80 -11.52 -22.80
CA VAL A 375 3.02 -10.59 -21.69
C VAL A 375 3.09 -9.13 -22.16
N SER A 376 3.87 -8.86 -23.21
CA SER A 376 4.14 -7.50 -23.70
C SER A 376 2.99 -6.90 -24.50
N LEU A 377 2.36 -7.66 -25.41
CA LEU A 377 1.25 -7.16 -26.23
C LEU A 377 -0.02 -6.97 -25.41
N SER A 378 -0.23 -7.80 -24.38
CA SER A 378 -1.33 -7.59 -23.43
C SER A 378 -1.22 -6.24 -22.73
N LYS A 379 -0.02 -5.94 -22.19
CA LYS A 379 0.30 -4.64 -21.58
C LYS A 379 0.01 -3.50 -22.54
N ALA A 380 0.66 -3.51 -23.71
CA ALA A 380 0.55 -2.44 -24.68
C ALA A 380 -0.89 -2.18 -25.14
N ARG A 381 -1.68 -3.25 -25.35
CA ARG A 381 -3.07 -3.12 -25.76
C ARG A 381 -3.95 -2.51 -24.68
N LEU A 382 -3.78 -2.92 -23.42
CA LEU A 382 -4.54 -2.35 -22.30
C LEU A 382 -4.14 -0.90 -22.03
N GLU A 383 -2.85 -0.56 -22.14
CA GLU A 383 -2.35 0.81 -22.04
C GLU A 383 -2.90 1.69 -23.18
N GLN A 384 -3.00 1.16 -24.40
CA GLN A 384 -3.62 1.85 -25.52
C GLN A 384 -5.13 2.10 -25.29
N ILE A 385 -5.84 1.14 -24.71
CA ILE A 385 -7.28 1.27 -24.44
C ILE A 385 -7.54 2.32 -23.36
N THR A 386 -6.77 2.26 -22.27
CA THR A 386 -7.00 3.04 -21.05
C THR A 386 -6.29 4.39 -21.03
N GLY A 387 -5.23 4.57 -21.83
CA GLY A 387 -4.34 5.73 -21.77
C GLY A 387 -3.52 5.80 -20.47
N ARG A 388 -3.44 4.70 -19.70
CA ARG A 388 -2.76 4.62 -18.40
C ARG A 388 -1.76 3.47 -18.40
N THR A 389 -0.69 3.58 -17.64
CA THR A 389 0.28 2.50 -17.45
C THR A 389 -0.36 1.30 -16.74
N VAL A 390 -0.18 0.10 -17.30
CA VAL A 390 -0.67 -1.15 -16.70
C VAL A 390 0.45 -1.75 -15.86
N ARG A 391 0.33 -1.66 -14.54
CA ARG A 391 1.44 -1.92 -13.62
C ARG A 391 1.54 -3.37 -13.16
N TYR A 392 0.44 -4.12 -13.09
CA TYR A 392 0.43 -5.46 -12.48
C TYR A 392 -0.08 -6.55 -13.40
N PHE A 393 0.41 -7.76 -13.15
CA PHE A 393 0.10 -8.96 -13.93
C PHE A 393 -0.48 -10.05 -13.03
N ALA A 394 -1.52 -10.75 -13.46
CA ALA A 394 -1.95 -12.00 -12.82
C ALA A 394 -1.62 -13.17 -13.74
N TYR A 395 -1.00 -14.23 -13.20
CA TYR A 395 -0.65 -15.41 -13.99
C TYR A 395 -1.90 -16.22 -14.35
N PRO A 396 -2.15 -16.56 -15.64
CA PRO A 396 -3.21 -17.47 -16.03
C PRO A 396 -3.15 -18.78 -15.25
N GLY A 397 -4.25 -19.12 -14.57
CA GLY A 397 -4.33 -20.29 -13.69
C GLY A 397 -3.46 -20.24 -12.42
N GLY A 398 -2.82 -19.09 -12.12
CA GLY A 398 -1.87 -18.94 -11.01
C GLY A 398 -0.52 -19.60 -11.25
N GLU A 399 -0.23 -20.00 -12.49
CA GLU A 399 0.91 -20.83 -12.85
C GLU A 399 2.11 -20.01 -13.35
N TYR A 400 3.27 -20.18 -12.73
CA TYR A 400 4.49 -19.46 -13.10
C TYR A 400 5.75 -20.30 -12.82
N ASP A 401 6.85 -19.91 -13.46
CA ASP A 401 8.20 -20.38 -13.18
C ASP A 401 9.18 -19.20 -13.33
N ALA A 402 10.48 -19.45 -13.12
CA ALA A 402 11.50 -18.40 -13.21
C ALA A 402 11.54 -17.72 -14.60
N ARG A 403 11.25 -18.46 -15.67
CA ARG A 403 11.23 -17.96 -17.05
C ARG A 403 10.06 -17.01 -17.26
N VAL A 404 8.88 -17.39 -16.77
CA VAL A 404 7.67 -16.56 -16.81
C VAL A 404 7.84 -15.29 -15.97
N ILE A 405 8.40 -15.39 -14.76
CA ILE A 405 8.70 -14.22 -13.92
C ILE A 405 9.65 -13.25 -14.65
N ALA A 406 10.74 -13.75 -15.24
CA ALA A 406 11.70 -12.92 -15.96
C ALA A 406 11.07 -12.18 -17.15
N ALA A 407 10.15 -12.82 -17.89
CA ALA A 407 9.42 -12.17 -18.98
C ALA A 407 8.50 -11.05 -18.47
N VAL A 408 7.80 -11.25 -17.36
CA VAL A 408 6.96 -10.22 -16.72
C VAL A 408 7.80 -9.05 -16.22
N GLN A 409 8.96 -9.31 -15.61
CA GLN A 409 9.90 -8.25 -15.21
C GLN A 409 10.38 -7.45 -16.42
N ALA A 410 10.85 -8.13 -17.46
CA ALA A 410 11.39 -7.51 -18.66
C ALA A 410 10.34 -6.68 -19.44
N ALA A 411 9.05 -7.03 -19.33
CA ALA A 411 7.96 -6.28 -19.93
C ALA A 411 7.58 -5.01 -19.16
N GLY A 412 8.24 -4.71 -18.03
CA GLY A 412 8.04 -3.47 -17.28
C GLY A 412 6.78 -3.46 -16.43
N TYR A 413 6.38 -4.61 -15.89
CA TYR A 413 5.42 -4.67 -14.79
C TYR A 413 6.11 -4.36 -13.46
N ASP A 414 5.35 -3.85 -12.49
CA ASP A 414 5.82 -3.53 -11.15
C ASP A 414 5.61 -4.68 -10.15
N GLY A 415 4.81 -5.69 -10.46
CA GLY A 415 4.54 -6.83 -9.59
C GLY A 415 3.57 -7.81 -10.24
N ALA A 416 3.43 -9.00 -9.65
CA ALA A 416 2.56 -10.03 -10.19
C ALA A 416 1.89 -10.90 -9.11
N LEU A 417 0.73 -11.46 -9.48
CA LEU A 417 -0.17 -12.20 -8.60
C LEU A 417 -0.25 -13.67 -9.01
N ALA A 418 -0.13 -14.55 -8.03
CA ALA A 418 -0.44 -15.97 -8.12
C ALA A 418 -1.91 -16.24 -7.71
N ALA A 419 -2.32 -17.50 -7.65
CA ALA A 419 -3.69 -17.88 -7.29
C ALA A 419 -3.89 -18.19 -5.79
N TRP A 420 -2.93 -18.85 -5.13
CA TRP A 420 -3.11 -19.39 -3.78
C TRP A 420 -1.88 -19.14 -2.89
N GLY A 421 -2.08 -18.91 -1.59
CA GLY A 421 -0.99 -18.86 -0.61
C GLY A 421 -1.16 -17.97 0.63
N GLY A 422 -2.39 -17.52 0.93
CA GLY A 422 -2.71 -16.71 2.14
C GLY A 422 -2.71 -15.21 1.88
N THR A 423 -2.68 -14.40 2.96
CA THR A 423 -2.76 -12.92 2.89
C THR A 423 -1.45 -12.20 3.23
N GLY A 424 -0.39 -12.96 3.49
CA GLY A 424 0.92 -12.38 3.80
C GLY A 424 1.53 -11.74 2.56
N CYS A 425 1.53 -10.42 2.54
CA CYS A 425 2.13 -9.59 1.50
C CYS A 425 3.57 -9.26 1.92
N SER A 426 4.56 -9.44 1.04
CA SER A 426 5.95 -9.15 1.39
C SER A 426 6.78 -8.78 0.16
N PRO A 427 7.78 -7.88 0.26
CA PRO A 427 8.59 -7.49 -0.89
C PRO A 427 9.25 -8.67 -1.62
N GLU A 428 9.56 -9.76 -0.90
CA GLU A 428 10.14 -11.00 -1.47
C GLU A 428 9.17 -11.74 -2.39
N ARG A 429 7.85 -11.58 -2.16
CA ARG A 429 6.77 -12.20 -2.93
C ARG A 429 6.24 -11.31 -4.04
N ARG A 430 6.85 -10.15 -4.28
CA ARG A 430 6.43 -9.14 -5.26
C ARG A 430 6.01 -9.69 -6.64
N TRP A 431 6.64 -10.79 -7.08
CA TRP A 431 6.40 -11.42 -8.39
C TRP A 431 5.49 -12.64 -8.34
N ALA A 432 4.86 -12.94 -7.20
CA ALA A 432 3.96 -14.07 -7.02
C ALA A 432 3.12 -13.88 -5.74
N GLU A 433 2.53 -12.70 -5.55
CA GLU A 433 1.74 -12.44 -4.36
C GLU A 433 0.50 -13.36 -4.35
N PRO A 434 0.24 -14.06 -3.23
CA PRO A 434 -0.85 -15.01 -3.16
C PRO A 434 -2.20 -14.31 -3.06
N ARG A 435 -3.25 -15.01 -3.46
CA ARG A 435 -4.64 -14.54 -3.38
C ARG A 435 -5.53 -15.56 -2.68
N VAL A 436 -6.74 -15.12 -2.36
CA VAL A 436 -7.81 -15.92 -1.76
C VAL A 436 -8.87 -16.16 -2.84
N GLU A 437 -8.95 -17.39 -3.35
CA GLU A 437 -9.97 -17.79 -4.32
C GLU A 437 -11.37 -17.70 -3.70
N ILE A 438 -12.24 -16.88 -4.27
CA ILE A 438 -13.64 -16.77 -3.83
C ILE A 438 -14.53 -17.59 -4.74
N SER A 439 -14.97 -18.74 -4.23
CA SER A 439 -15.94 -19.60 -4.90
C SER A 439 -17.37 -19.14 -4.65
N GLY A 440 -18.21 -19.14 -5.69
CA GLY A 440 -19.63 -18.84 -5.54
C GLY A 440 -20.40 -19.86 -4.69
N LEU A 441 -19.79 -21.01 -4.38
CA LEU A 441 -20.38 -22.06 -3.57
C LEU A 441 -20.25 -21.81 -2.07
N ILE A 442 -19.35 -20.92 -1.62
CA ILE A 442 -19.13 -20.70 -0.18
C ILE A 442 -20.23 -19.84 0.44
N SER A 443 -20.57 -20.05 1.71
CA SER A 443 -21.51 -19.20 2.44
C SER A 443 -20.89 -17.84 2.78
N LEU A 444 -21.71 -16.86 3.20
CA LEU A 444 -21.20 -15.58 3.69
C LEU A 444 -20.33 -15.74 4.95
N GLU A 445 -20.67 -16.71 5.82
CA GLU A 445 -19.87 -17.05 7.00
C GLU A 445 -18.50 -17.62 6.61
N GLN A 446 -18.44 -18.50 5.62
CA GLN A 446 -17.17 -19.01 5.09
C GLN A 446 -16.35 -17.89 4.44
N PHE A 447 -17.00 -16.98 3.69
CA PHE A 447 -16.36 -15.79 3.16
C PHE A 447 -15.75 -14.93 4.27
N ALA A 448 -16.51 -14.60 5.31
CA ALA A 448 -16.04 -13.85 6.47
C ALA A 448 -14.81 -14.51 7.11
N TRP A 449 -14.87 -15.82 7.32
CA TRP A 449 -13.76 -16.61 7.85
C TRP A 449 -12.51 -16.50 6.97
N TYR A 450 -12.65 -16.58 5.64
CA TYR A 450 -11.52 -16.40 4.72
C TYR A 450 -10.89 -15.01 4.80
N VAL A 451 -11.70 -13.97 4.97
CA VAL A 451 -11.24 -12.58 5.03
C VAL A 451 -10.53 -12.29 6.36
N GLU A 452 -11.01 -12.85 7.47
CA GLU A 452 -10.48 -12.56 8.82
C GLU A 452 -9.30 -13.44 9.25
N GLN A 453 -9.24 -14.69 8.79
CA GLN A 453 -8.30 -15.68 9.34
C GLN A 453 -7.06 -15.92 8.48
N PHE A 454 -7.11 -15.61 7.17
CA PHE A 454 -5.93 -15.78 6.33
C PHE A 454 -4.98 -14.62 6.49
#